data_AF-A0A1K1PK92-F1
#
_entry.id   AF-A0A1K1PK92-F1
#
_cell.length_a   1.000
_cell.length_b   1.000
_cell.length_c   1.000
_cell.angle_alpha   90.00
_cell.angle_beta   90.00
_cell.angle_gamma   90.00
#
_symmetry.space_group_name_H-M   'P 1'
#
loop_
_entity.id
_entity.type
_entity.pdbx_description
1 polymer ?
#
loop_
_entity_poly.entity_id
_entity_poly.type
_entity_poly.pdbx_seq_one_letter_code
_entity_poly.pdbx_strand_id
1 'polypeptide(L)' 'MLERLLLKHLTKKGKIAYFVGLVASIALVAFIILGVADYSLDSGRDVFFVSIVAVNLIWAGVCYFVWRKKEEENQE' A
#
# COMPACT_ATOMS: atom_id res chain seq x y z
N MET A 1 0.83 7.73 12.57
CA MET A 1 -0.41 7.94 13.37
C MET A 1 -1.69 7.67 12.58
N LEU A 2 -1.81 8.08 11.31
CA LEU A 2 -2.97 7.77 10.44
C LEU A 2 -3.20 6.28 10.19
N GLU A 3 -2.13 5.48 10.09
CA GLU A 3 -2.26 4.03 9.91
C GLU A 3 -3.05 3.36 11.04
N ARG A 4 -2.93 3.84 12.28
CA ARG A 4 -3.73 3.32 13.41
C ARG A 4 -5.22 3.60 13.24
N LEU A 5 -5.61 4.73 12.64
CA LEU A 5 -7.00 5.10 12.38
C LEU A 5 -7.61 4.26 11.24
N LEU A 6 -6.85 4.05 10.16
CA LEU A 6 -7.24 3.15 9.07
C LEU A 6 -7.36 1.71 9.55
N LEU A 7 -6.36 1.21 10.27
CA LEU A 7 -6.38 -0.14 10.85
C LEU A 7 -7.54 -0.34 11.83
N LYS A 8 -8.03 0.70 12.52
CA LYS A 8 -9.20 0.59 13.41
C LYS A 8 -10.48 0.28 12.63
N HIS A 9 -10.58 0.79 11.40
CA HIS A 9 -11.71 0.60 10.49
C HIS A 9 -11.52 -0.59 9.54
N LEU A 10 -10.45 -1.37 9.67
CA LEU A 10 -10.25 -2.59 8.89
C LEU A 10 -10.53 -3.83 9.74
N THR A 11 -11.17 -4.82 9.12
CA THR A 11 -11.35 -6.15 9.71
C THR A 11 -10.01 -6.83 9.99
N LYS A 12 -9.97 -7.85 10.87
CA LYS A 12 -8.73 -8.60 11.18
C LYS A 12 -8.04 -9.15 9.91
N LYS A 13 -8.84 -9.58 8.92
CA LYS A 13 -8.35 -10.03 7.60
C LYS A 13 -7.77 -8.88 6.78
N GLY A 14 -8.40 -7.71 6.80
CA GLY A 14 -7.92 -6.51 6.15
C GLY A 14 -6.57 -6.00 6.69
N LYS A 15 -6.34 -6.10 8.01
CA LYS A 15 -5.03 -5.72 8.59
C LYS A 15 -3.89 -6.58 8.05
N ILE A 16 -4.13 -7.89 7.92
CA ILE A 16 -3.15 -8.84 7.38
C ILE A 16 -2.95 -8.57 5.89
N ALA A 17 -4.02 -8.39 5.11
CA ALA A 17 -3.95 -8.06 3.70
C ALA A 17 -3.21 -6.74 3.42
N TYR A 18 -3.42 -5.72 4.28
CA TYR A 18 -2.69 -4.46 4.22
C TYR A 18 -1.20 -4.69 4.41
N PHE A 19 -0.80 -5.43 5.45
CA PHE A 19 0.61 -5.69 5.74
C PHE A 19 1.28 -6.55 4.65
N VAL A 20 0.61 -7.62 4.22
CA VAL A 20 1.09 -8.51 3.15
C VAL A 20 1.27 -7.72 1.84
N GLY A 21 0.29 -6.91 1.48
CA GLY A 21 0.36 -6.14 0.25
C GLY A 21 1.33 -4.97 0.31
N LEU A 22 1.60 -4.40 1.48
CA LEU A 22 2.66 -3.41 1.67
C LEU A 22 4.03 -4.04 1.43
N VAL A 23 4.30 -5.21 2.01
CA VAL A 23 5.55 -5.97 1.76
C VAL A 23 5.65 -6.38 0.28
N ALA A 24 4.57 -6.89 -0.31
CA ALA A 24 4.55 -7.30 -1.71
C ALA A 24 4.76 -6.10 -2.66
N SER A 25 4.16 -4.95 -2.35
CA SER A 25 4.32 -3.71 -3.13
C SER A 25 5.77 -3.22 -3.12
N ILE A 26 6.42 -3.24 -1.96
CA ILE A 26 7.83 -2.86 -1.85
C ILE A 26 8.71 -3.81 -2.67
N ALA A 27 8.48 -5.13 -2.56
CA ALA A 27 9.22 -6.12 -3.33
C ALA A 27 9.01 -5.96 -4.85
N LEU A 28 7.78 -5.67 -5.27
CA LEU A 28 7.43 -5.49 -6.68
C LEU A 28 8.06 -4.22 -7.26
N VAL A 29 8.03 -3.11 -6.53
CA VAL A 29 8.68 -1.85 -6.96
C VAL A 29 10.20 -2.03 -7.03
N ALA A 30 10.80 -2.70 -6.05
CA ALA A 30 12.23 -3.00 -6.06
C ALA A 30 12.61 -3.88 -7.27
N PHE A 31 11.82 -4.90 -7.58
CA PHE A 31 12.04 -5.75 -8.75
C PHE A 31 11.94 -4.98 -10.07
N ILE A 32 10.93 -4.12 -10.23
CA ILE A 32 10.77 -3.34 -11.46
C ILE A 32 11.92 -2.36 -11.64
N ILE A 33 12.33 -1.66 -10.59
CA ILE A 33 13.33 -0.59 -10.72
C ILE A 33 14.75 -1.13 -10.83
N LEU A 34 15.10 -2.13 -10.03
CA LEU A 34 16.44 -2.72 -10.03
C LEU A 34 16.62 -3.82 -11.09
N GLY A 35 15.53 -4.50 -11.46
CA GLY A 35 15.60 -5.65 -12.37
C GLY A 35 15.14 -5.36 -13.81
N VAL A 36 14.11 -4.54 -14.00
CA VAL A 36 13.53 -4.29 -15.34
C VAL A 36 14.00 -2.98 -15.93
N ALA A 37 13.97 -1.90 -15.13
CA ALA A 37 14.30 -0.56 -15.60
C ALA A 37 15.82 -0.29 -15.61
N ASP A 38 16.64 -1.21 -15.07
CA ASP A 38 18.10 -1.13 -14.97
C ASP A 38 18.60 0.22 -14.44
N TYR A 39 17.80 0.87 -13.59
CA TYR A 39 18.17 2.17 -13.06
C TYR A 39 19.34 1.99 -12.09
N SER A 40 20.36 2.83 -12.25
CA SER A 40 21.38 2.99 -11.22
C SER A 40 20.73 3.47 -9.92
N LEU A 41 21.25 3.04 -8.77
CA LEU A 41 20.75 3.44 -7.44
C LEU A 41 20.68 4.97 -7.26
N ASP A 42 21.48 5.72 -8.01
CA ASP A 42 21.56 7.17 -7.94
C ASP A 42 20.43 7.84 -8.74
N SER A 43 20.22 7.44 -10.00
CA SER A 43 19.18 8.01 -10.88
C SER A 43 17.79 7.41 -10.64
N GLY A 44 17.73 6.15 -10.20
CA GLY A 44 16.48 5.45 -9.90
C GLY A 44 15.85 5.84 -8.57
N ARG A 45 16.56 6.61 -7.73
CA ARG A 45 16.13 6.91 -6.36
C ARG A 45 14.81 7.68 -6.32
N ASP A 46 14.69 8.75 -7.11
CA ASP A 46 13.46 9.54 -7.16
C ASP A 46 12.30 8.73 -7.74
N VAL A 47 12.56 8.00 -8.83
CA VAL A 47 11.57 7.11 -9.45
C VAL A 47 11.11 6.04 -8.47
N PHE A 48 12.03 5.50 -7.65
CA PHE A 48 11.74 4.50 -6.61
C PHE A 48 10.87 5.05 -5.50
N PHE A 49 11.21 6.23 -4.97
CA PHE A 49 10.42 6.87 -3.93
C PHE A 49 9.02 7.24 -4.43
N VAL A 50 8.92 7.85 -5.61
CA VAL A 50 7.63 8.22 -6.20
C VAL A 50 6.77 6.98 -6.46
N SER A 51 7.36 5.91 -7.00
CA SER A 51 6.65 4.65 -7.27
C SER A 51 6.17 3.97 -6.00
N ILE A 52 7.00 3.91 -4.95
CA ILE A 52 6.59 3.36 -3.65
C ILE A 52 5.44 4.14 -3.04
N VAL A 53 5.48 5.47 -3.09
CA VAL A 53 4.42 6.32 -2.52
C VAL A 53 3.13 6.13 -3.30
N ALA A 54 3.19 6.15 -4.64
CA ALA A 54 2.03 5.95 -5.49
C ALA A 54 1.38 4.58 -5.28
N VAL A 55 2.18 3.50 -5.28
CA VAL A 55 1.69 2.14 -5.08
C VAL A 55 1.12 1.96 -3.67
N ASN A 56 1.75 2.51 -2.63
CA ASN A 56 1.22 2.45 -1.27
C ASN A 56 -0.10 3.21 -1.13
N LEU A 57 -0.27 4.36 -1.78
CA LEU A 57 -1.53 5.10 -1.78
C LEU A 57 -2.64 4.31 -2.48
N ILE A 58 -2.35 3.72 -3.65
CA ILE A 58 -3.29 2.86 -4.38
C ILE A 58 -3.67 1.65 -3.52
N TRP A 59 -2.69 0.98 -2.92
CA TRP A 59 -2.92 -0.19 -2.09
C TRP A 59 -3.69 0.13 -0.81
N ALA A 60 -3.41 1.27 -0.18
CA ALA A 60 -4.17 1.77 0.96
C ALA A 60 -5.63 2.04 0.59
N GLY A 61 -5.88 2.63 -0.58
CA GLY A 61 -7.23 2.83 -1.13
C GLY A 61 -7.97 1.51 -1.39
N VAL A 62 -7.30 0.54 -2.03
CA VAL A 62 -7.86 -0.81 -2.29
C VAL A 62 -8.17 -1.52 -0.97
N CYS A 63 -7.26 -1.50 0.00
CA CYS A 63 -7.49 -2.10 1.31
C CYS A 63 -8.65 -1.44 2.05
N TYR A 64 -8.76 -0.12 1.97
CA TYR A 64 -9.88 0.61 2.56
C TYR A 64 -11.21 0.25 1.89
N PHE A 65 -11.26 0.15 0.56
CA PHE A 65 -12.50 -0.18 -0.17
C PHE A 65 -12.94 -1.63 0.04
N VAL A 66 -12.00 -2.58 -0.06
CA VAL A 66 -12.29 -4.03 0.00
C VAL A 66 -12.51 -4.51 1.43
N TRP A 67 -11.76 -3.99 2.39
CA TRP A 67 -11.81 -4.44 3.79
C TRP A 67 -12.31 -3.38 4.77
N ARG A 68 -12.98 -2.32 4.28
CA ARG A 68 -13.75 -1.42 5.14
C ARG A 68 -14.63 -2.27 6.04
N LYS A 69 -14.41 -2.15 7.34
CA LYS A 69 -15.35 -2.68 8.32
C LYS A 69 -16.66 -1.91 8.08
N LYS A 70 -17.71 -2.62 7.65
CA LYS A 70 -19.09 -2.09 7.64
C LYS A 70 -19.41 -1.73 9.08
N GLU A 71 -19.13 -0.50 9.49
CA GLU A 71 -19.59 0.02 10.78
C GLU A 71 -20.62 1.15 10.60
N GLU A 72 -20.84 1.63 9.37
CA GLU A 72 -21.85 2.66 9.08
C GLU A 72 -22.51 2.43 7.71
N GLU A 73 -23.35 1.39 7.64
CA GLU A 73 -24.54 1.37 6.76
C GLU A 73 -25.77 1.32 7.68
N ASN A 74 -25.77 2.18 8.72
CA ASN A 74 -26.89 2.35 9.64
C ASN A 74 -26.96 3.74 10.29
N GLN A 75 -26.48 4.78 9.59
CA GLN A 75 -26.82 6.21 9.71
C GLN A 75 -26.36 6.78 8.35
N GLU A 76 -27.17 7.13 7.34
CA GLU A 76 -28.56 7.57 7.23
C GLU A 76 -29.24 6.91 6.01
#